data_AF-A0A1D2QLC2-F1
#
_entry.id   AF-A0A1D2QLC2-F1
#
_cell.length_a   1.000
_cell.length_b   1.000
_cell.length_c   1.000
_cell.angle_alpha   90.00
_cell.angle_beta   90.00
_cell.angle_gamma   90.00
#
_symmetry.space_group_name_H-M   'P 1'
#
loop_
_entity.id
_entity.type
_entity.pdbx_description
1 polymer ?
#
loop_
_entity_poly.entity_id
_entity_poly.type
_entity_poly.pdbx_seq_one_letter_code
_entity_poly.pdbx_strand_id
1 'polypeptide(L)'
;MVTTDIRRALLDLDISDFFTHPAVYIHDDGEWYEDYWFCTFTEEFDCWDRETSECECVTLEDYYYDEDVYFISRYRLNEKVLDETPLNKKLLFKMGGCSGILTCHKSIKYLFENEGTELTLVEEW
;
A
#
# COMPACT_ATOMS: atom_id res chain seq x y z
N MET A 1 8.78 5.58 -1.41
CA MET A 1 9.53 5.76 -2.66
C MET A 1 10.19 4.44 -3.01
N VAL A 2 10.57 4.23 -4.27
CA VAL A 2 11.26 3.02 -4.73
C VAL A 2 12.46 3.39 -5.60
N THR A 3 13.44 2.51 -5.68
CA THR A 3 14.58 2.69 -6.60
C THR A 3 14.17 2.44 -8.06
N THR A 4 15.05 2.81 -8.98
CA THR A 4 14.83 2.64 -10.42
C THR A 4 14.59 1.19 -10.83
N ASP A 5 15.27 0.23 -10.19
CA ASP A 5 15.13 -1.19 -10.53
C ASP A 5 13.76 -1.75 -10.11
N ILE A 6 13.30 -1.42 -8.89
CA ILE A 6 11.96 -1.77 -8.42
C ILE A 6 10.90 -1.11 -9.31
N ARG A 7 11.07 0.17 -9.65
CA ARG A 7 10.14 0.85 -10.56
C ARG A 7 10.01 0.12 -11.90
N ARG A 8 11.11 -0.27 -12.53
CA ARG A 8 11.07 -0.99 -13.82
C ARG A 8 10.27 -2.28 -13.70
N ALA A 9 10.53 -3.06 -12.66
CA ALA A 9 9.78 -4.29 -12.39
C ALA A 9 8.28 -4.02 -12.18
N LEU A 10 7.91 -2.94 -11.48
CA LEU A 10 6.50 -2.56 -11.26
C LEU A 10 5.80 -2.11 -12.56
N LEU A 11 6.50 -1.42 -13.45
CA LEU A 11 5.92 -0.98 -14.73
C LEU A 11 5.67 -2.15 -15.70
N ASP A 12 6.48 -3.21 -15.63
CA ASP A 12 6.31 -4.41 -16.46
C ASP A 12 5.09 -5.26 -16.04
N LEU A 13 4.51 -5.00 -14.86
CA LEU A 13 3.40 -5.76 -14.28
C LEU A 13 1.99 -5.25 -14.66
N ASP A 14 1.89 -4.15 -15.41
CA ASP A 14 0.61 -3.54 -15.84
C ASP A 14 -0.38 -3.31 -14.68
N ILE A 15 0.15 -2.83 -13.54
CA ILE A 15 -0.62 -2.56 -12.32
C ILE A 15 -1.60 -1.42 -12.60
N SER A 16 -2.89 -1.66 -12.32
CA SER A 16 -3.93 -0.64 -12.51
C SER A 16 -3.76 0.51 -11.54
N ASP A 17 -4.10 1.72 -12.00
CA ASP A 17 -4.13 2.94 -11.19
C ASP A 17 -2.77 3.32 -10.54
N PHE A 18 -1.67 2.71 -10.98
CA PHE A 18 -0.32 2.94 -10.46
C PHE A 18 0.47 3.94 -11.30
N PHE A 19 1.02 4.95 -10.64
CA PHE A 19 1.83 5.99 -11.28
C PHE A 19 3.14 6.21 -10.53
N THR A 20 4.15 6.67 -11.26
CA THR A 20 5.45 7.04 -10.68
C THR A 20 5.88 8.42 -11.13
N HIS A 21 6.48 9.16 -10.21
CA HIS A 21 7.09 10.46 -10.47
C HIS A 21 8.57 10.40 -10.08
N PRO A 22 9.49 10.98 -10.88
CA PRO A 22 10.89 11.11 -10.48
C PRO A 22 11.00 11.86 -9.16
N ALA A 23 11.86 11.39 -8.27
CA ALA A 23 12.10 12.00 -6.97
C ALA A 23 13.60 12.04 -6.66
N VAL A 24 14.03 13.10 -5.99
CA VAL A 24 15.38 13.20 -5.42
C VAL A 24 15.25 13.07 -3.91
N TYR A 25 15.96 12.10 -3.35
CA TYR A 25 16.10 11.97 -1.91
C TYR A 25 17.39 12.67 -1.48
N ILE A 26 17.29 13.60 -0.53
CA ILE A 26 18.43 14.28 0.07
C ILE A 26 18.59 13.70 1.46
N HIS A 27 19.70 13.00 1.70
CA HIS A 27 19.99 12.36 2.98
C HIS A 27 20.46 13.39 4.02
N ASP A 28 20.51 12.99 5.29
CA ASP A 28 20.84 13.87 6.42
C ASP A 28 22.26 14.44 6.37
N ASP A 29 23.17 13.80 5.62
CA ASP A 29 24.53 14.28 5.34
C ASP A 29 24.58 15.28 4.16
N GLY A 30 23.45 15.54 3.51
CA GLY A 30 23.34 16.41 2.35
C GLY A 30 23.69 15.75 1.02
N GLU A 31 23.93 14.42 0.98
CA GLU A 31 24.10 13.68 -0.27
C GLU A 31 22.78 13.52 -1.04
N TRP A 32 22.88 13.56 -2.37
CA TRP A 32 21.74 13.52 -3.29
C TRP A 32 21.63 12.15 -3.93
N TYR A 33 20.43 11.58 -3.84
CA TYR A 33 20.08 10.29 -4.42
C TYR A 33 18.97 10.49 -5.45
N GLU A 34 19.33 10.41 -6.73
CA GLU A 34 18.47 10.78 -7.87
C GLU A 34 17.82 9.56 -8.56
N ASP A 35 18.08 8.35 -8.08
CA ASP A 35 17.57 7.10 -8.63
C ASP A 35 16.25 6.63 -7.97
N TYR A 36 15.56 7.55 -7.30
CA TYR A 36 14.32 7.31 -6.56
C TYR A 36 13.07 7.79 -7.30
N TRP A 37 11.97 7.12 -6.99
CA TRP A 37 10.68 7.36 -7.60
C TRP A 37 9.58 7.37 -6.54
N PHE A 38 8.76 8.40 -6.58
CA PHE A 38 7.55 8.48 -5.77
C PHE A 38 6.45 7.67 -6.45
N CYS A 39 5.89 6.69 -5.73
CA CYS A 39 4.78 5.86 -6.18
C CYS A 39 3.47 6.45 -5.69
N THR A 40 2.46 6.49 -6.56
CA THR A 40 1.14 6.98 -6.19
C THR A 40 0.04 6.18 -6.90
N PHE A 41 -1.17 6.29 -6.37
CA PHE A 41 -2.36 5.64 -6.87
C PHE A 41 -3.46 6.68 -7.06
N THR A 42 -4.20 6.61 -8.17
CA THR A 42 -5.35 7.50 -8.40
C THR A 42 -6.58 7.09 -7.60
N GLU A 43 -6.66 5.80 -7.28
CA GLU A 43 -7.80 5.21 -6.58
C GLU A 43 -7.30 4.35 -5.41
N GLU A 44 -8.16 4.19 -4.42
CA GLU A 44 -7.98 3.22 -3.35
C GLU A 44 -8.78 1.95 -3.65
N PHE A 45 -8.27 0.80 -3.21
CA PHE A 45 -8.97 -0.47 -3.31
C PHE A 45 -9.38 -0.95 -1.92
N ASP A 46 -10.67 -0.83 -1.62
CA ASP A 46 -11.26 -1.26 -0.35
C ASP A 46 -11.65 -2.75 -0.43
N CYS A 47 -10.73 -3.60 0.01
CA CYS A 47 -10.99 -5.01 0.25
C CYS A 47 -10.89 -5.37 1.74
N TRP A 48 -10.89 -4.36 2.62
CA TRP A 48 -10.75 -4.56 4.05
C TRP A 48 -12.06 -5.04 4.66
N ASP A 49 -12.05 -6.22 5.28
CA ASP A 49 -13.20 -6.75 6.01
C ASP A 49 -13.21 -6.24 7.45
N ARG A 50 -14.02 -5.20 7.67
CA ARG A 50 -14.18 -4.53 8.97
C ARG A 50 -14.94 -5.37 10.00
N GLU A 51 -15.75 -6.33 9.56
CA GLU A 51 -16.56 -7.15 10.47
C GLU A 51 -15.70 -8.25 11.12
N THR A 52 -14.69 -8.73 10.39
CA THR A 52 -13.85 -9.85 10.82
C THR A 52 -12.43 -9.45 11.21
N SER A 53 -12.00 -8.22 10.88
CA SER A 53 -10.73 -7.66 11.35
C SER A 53 -10.77 -7.32 12.84
N GLU A 54 -9.59 -7.36 13.48
CA GLU A 54 -9.43 -6.85 14.84
C GLU A 54 -9.00 -5.38 14.73
N CYS A 55 -9.91 -4.47 15.08
CA CYS A 55 -9.64 -3.04 15.03
C CYS A 55 -10.37 -2.27 16.14
N GLU A 56 -9.75 -1.18 16.60
CA GLU A 56 -10.38 -0.19 17.47
C GLU A 56 -10.70 1.07 16.65
N CYS A 57 -11.95 1.54 16.74
CA CYS A 57 -12.39 2.77 16.10
C CYS A 57 -12.34 3.90 17.13
N VAL A 58 -11.63 4.97 16.82
CA VAL A 58 -11.63 6.19 17.62
C VAL A 58 -12.26 7.29 16.79
N THR A 59 -13.46 7.70 17.18
CA THR A 59 -14.09 8.90 16.64
C THR A 59 -13.41 10.10 17.28
N LEU A 60 -12.66 10.86 16.48
CA LEU A 60 -11.98 12.05 16.95
C LEU A 60 -12.96 13.24 17.01
N GLU A 61 -13.90 13.24 17.96
CA GLU A 61 -14.89 14.32 18.12
C GLU A 61 -14.24 15.72 18.29
N ASP A 62 -12.98 15.77 18.73
CA ASP A 62 -12.22 17.01 19.01
C ASP A 62 -11.29 17.49 17.88
N TYR A 63 -11.08 16.68 16.83
CA TYR A 63 -10.28 17.10 15.68
C TYR A 63 -11.21 17.23 14.48
N TYR A 64 -11.05 18.29 13.69
CA TYR A 64 -11.85 18.63 12.48
C TYR A 64 -11.77 17.58 11.33
N TYR A 65 -11.49 16.32 11.64
CA TYR A 65 -11.53 15.21 10.70
C TYR A 65 -12.88 14.51 10.85
N ASP A 66 -13.69 14.58 9.79
CA ASP A 66 -15.03 13.97 9.69
C ASP A 66 -14.94 12.44 9.44
N GLU A 67 -13.81 11.82 9.75
CA GLU A 67 -13.49 10.43 9.40
C GLU A 67 -13.06 9.63 10.64
N ASP A 68 -13.65 8.44 10.77
CA ASP A 68 -13.29 7.48 11.80
C ASP A 68 -11.85 6.97 11.61
N VAL A 69 -11.04 7.05 12.66
CA VAL A 69 -9.68 6.50 12.65
C VAL A 69 -9.71 5.09 13.20
N TYR A 70 -9.25 4.14 12.38
CA TYR A 70 -9.15 2.73 12.77
C TYR A 70 -7.72 2.35 13.14
N PHE A 71 -7.53 1.89 14.36
CA PHE A 71 -6.31 1.22 14.82
C PHE A 71 -6.47 -0.27 14.60
N ILE A 72 -5.86 -0.78 13.53
CA ILE A 72 -6.04 -2.17 13.10
C ILE A 72 -4.90 -3.01 13.68
N SER A 73 -5.24 -3.95 14.58
CA SER A 73 -4.28 -4.90 15.13
C SER A 73 -4.11 -6.14 14.25
N ARG A 74 -5.18 -6.53 13.53
CA ARG A 74 -5.15 -7.66 12.59
C ARG A 74 -6.05 -7.42 11.40
N TYR A 75 -5.47 -7.45 10.20
CA TYR A 75 -6.19 -7.34 8.94
C TYR A 75 -6.81 -8.66 8.53
N ARG A 76 -8.07 -8.60 8.11
CA ARG A 76 -8.70 -9.61 7.25
C ARG A 76 -9.24 -8.94 5.99
N LEU A 77 -9.16 -9.66 4.88
CA LEU A 77 -9.60 -9.16 3.58
C LEU A 77 -10.87 -9.88 3.15
N ASN A 78 -11.74 -9.17 2.44
CA ASN A 78 -12.94 -9.74 1.87
C ASN A 78 -12.57 -10.61 0.65
N GLU A 79 -12.52 -11.92 0.84
CA GLU A 79 -12.15 -12.89 -0.20
C GLU A 79 -13.00 -12.75 -1.46
N LYS A 80 -14.31 -12.49 -1.32
CA LYS A 80 -15.21 -12.34 -2.46
C LYS A 80 -14.81 -11.13 -3.33
N VAL A 81 -14.53 -9.99 -2.70
CA VAL A 81 -14.07 -8.79 -3.41
C VAL A 81 -12.73 -9.05 -4.09
N LEU A 82 -11.82 -9.76 -3.42
CA LEU A 82 -10.54 -10.15 -4.00
C LEU A 82 -10.76 -11.06 -5.22
N ASP A 83 -11.52 -12.14 -5.09
CA ASP A 83 -11.74 -13.14 -6.15
C ASP A 83 -12.42 -12.59 -7.39
N GLU A 84 -13.39 -11.67 -7.22
CA GLU A 84 -14.07 -10.99 -8.32
C GLU A 84 -13.18 -9.94 -9.00
N THR A 85 -12.11 -9.48 -8.33
CA THR A 85 -11.21 -8.45 -8.84
C THR A 85 -10.06 -9.04 -9.67
N PRO A 86 -9.83 -8.55 -10.91
CA PRO A 86 -8.68 -8.95 -11.74
C PRO A 86 -7.34 -8.79 -11.02
N LEU A 87 -6.40 -9.71 -11.27
CA LEU A 87 -5.10 -9.72 -10.59
C LEU A 87 -4.36 -8.39 -10.69
N ASN A 88 -4.31 -7.78 -11.88
CA ASN A 88 -3.58 -6.51 -12.10
C ASN A 88 -4.13 -5.31 -11.30
N LYS A 89 -5.38 -5.38 -10.82
CA LYS A 89 -5.97 -4.40 -9.91
C LYS A 89 -5.64 -4.64 -8.44
N LYS A 90 -5.21 -5.85 -8.09
CA LYS A 90 -4.86 -6.28 -6.72
C LYS A 90 -3.40 -6.71 -6.57
N LEU A 91 -2.54 -6.43 -7.57
CA LEU A 91 -1.11 -6.73 -7.48
C LEU A 91 -0.40 -5.82 -6.47
N LEU A 92 -0.65 -4.51 -6.57
CA LEU A 92 -0.15 -3.48 -5.66
C LEU A 92 -1.21 -2.36 -5.62
N PHE A 93 -1.64 -1.96 -4.44
CA PHE A 93 -2.69 -0.95 -4.30
C PHE A 93 -2.60 -0.25 -2.94
N LYS A 94 -3.16 0.97 -2.87
CA LYS A 94 -3.42 1.65 -1.59
C LYS A 94 -4.72 1.10 -1.01
N MET A 95 -4.66 0.54 0.20
CA MET A 95 -5.82 -0.01 0.89
C MET A 95 -6.83 1.09 1.18
N GLY A 96 -8.07 0.86 0.74
CA GLY A 96 -9.17 1.79 0.95
C GLY A 96 -9.80 1.69 2.33
N GLY A 97 -10.27 2.82 2.82
CA GLY A 97 -11.11 2.91 4.01
C GLY A 97 -10.43 2.57 5.33
N CYS A 98 -9.09 2.51 5.35
CA CYS A 98 -8.25 2.54 6.54
C CYS A 98 -7.10 3.56 6.34
N SER A 99 -6.04 3.49 7.16
CA SER A 99 -4.91 4.43 7.18
C SER A 99 -4.00 4.44 5.93
N GLY A 100 -4.50 4.08 4.75
CA GLY A 100 -3.82 4.24 3.47
C GLY A 100 -2.59 3.36 3.29
N ILE A 101 -2.60 2.16 3.90
CA ILE A 101 -1.51 1.19 3.82
C ILE A 101 -1.31 0.72 2.38
N LEU A 102 -0.05 0.65 1.94
CA LEU A 102 0.31 0.03 0.67
C LEU A 102 0.30 -1.49 0.82
N THR A 103 -0.50 -2.17 -0.01
CA THR A 103 -0.68 -3.62 0.05
C THR A 103 -0.28 -4.26 -1.27
N CYS A 104 0.42 -5.40 -1.21
CA CYS A 104 0.87 -6.11 -2.40
C CYS A 104 0.51 -7.59 -2.34
N HIS A 105 0.19 -8.18 -3.50
CA HIS A 105 -0.03 -9.61 -3.62
C HIS A 105 1.27 -10.37 -3.42
N LYS A 106 1.20 -11.53 -2.77
CA LYS A 106 2.36 -12.39 -2.46
C LYS A 106 3.24 -12.71 -3.67
N SER A 107 2.69 -12.72 -4.89
CA SER A 107 3.46 -12.99 -6.11
C SER A 107 4.50 -11.94 -6.43
N ILE A 108 4.38 -10.72 -5.89
CA ILE A 108 5.33 -9.62 -6.14
C ILE A 108 6.08 -9.18 -4.88
N LYS A 109 5.86 -9.85 -3.74
CA LYS A 109 6.48 -9.49 -2.46
C LYS A 109 8.01 -9.46 -2.54
N TYR A 110 8.61 -10.34 -3.36
CA TYR A 110 10.05 -10.43 -3.56
C TYR A 110 10.68 -9.14 -4.09
N LEU A 111 9.90 -8.25 -4.72
CA LEU A 111 10.38 -6.93 -5.16
C LEU A 111 10.69 -6.01 -3.98
N PHE A 112 10.10 -6.29 -2.82
CA PHE A 112 10.18 -5.47 -1.61
C PHE A 112 10.97 -6.14 -0.48
N GLU A 113 11.48 -7.34 -0.69
CA GLU A 113 12.34 -8.05 0.27
C GLU A 113 13.78 -7.49 0.23
N ASN A 114 13.93 -6.25 0.71
CA ASN A 114 15.20 -5.53 0.79
C ASN A 114 15.43 -4.94 2.19
N GLU A 115 16.68 -4.56 2.49
CA GLU A 115 17.02 -3.91 3.76
C GLU A 115 16.24 -2.59 3.90
N GLY A 116 15.63 -2.38 5.07
CA GLY A 116 14.85 -1.18 5.35
C GLY A 116 13.38 -1.25 4.95
N THR A 117 12.92 -2.36 4.37
CA THR A 117 11.49 -2.61 4.16
C THR A 117 10.94 -3.57 5.21
N GLU A 118 9.81 -3.22 5.81
CA GLU A 118 9.04 -4.11 6.67
C GLU A 118 7.79 -4.58 5.92
N LEU A 119 7.63 -5.90 5.80
CA LEU A 119 6.45 -6.51 5.22
C LEU A 119 5.67 -7.23 6.31
N THR A 120 4.45 -6.76 6.57
CA THR A 120 3.50 -7.46 7.43
C THR A 120 2.62 -8.36 6.59
N LEU A 121 2.55 -9.64 6.96
CA LEU A 121 1.61 -10.56 6.33
C LEU A 121 0.18 -10.18 6.71
N VAL A 122 -0.66 -10.01 5.69
CA VAL A 122 -2.10 -10.02 5.87
C VAL A 122 -2.53 -11.49 5.78
N GLU A 123 -3.17 -12.00 6.83
CA GLU A 123 -3.59 -13.40 6.86
C GLU A 123 -4.60 -13.70 5.75
N GLU A 124 -4.60 -14.96 5.30
CA GLU A 124 -5.58 -15.51 4.36
C GLU A 124 -5.50 -14.95 2.90
N TRP A 125 -4.30 -14.53 2.43
CA TRP A 125 -4.08 -14.16 1.01
C TRP A 125 -2.77 -14.66 0.38
#